data_AF-A0A4V3MUU4-F1
#
_entry.id   AF-A0A4V3MUU4-F1
#
_cell.length_a   1.000
_cell.length_b   1.000
_cell.length_c   1.000
_cell.angle_alpha   90.00
_cell.angle_beta   90.00
_cell.angle_gamma   90.00
#
_symmetry.space_group_name_H-M   'P 1'
#
loop_
_entity.id
_entity.type
_entity.pdbx_description
1 polymer ?
#
loop_
_entity_poly.entity_id
_entity_poly.type
_entity_poly.pdbx_seq_one_letter_code
_entity_poly.pdbx_strand_id
1 'polypeptide(L)'
;AHGFAVEKRDGGELRRSLQFFDAAGEAVHKVHLRPASNLYAYQKLVANLESSNQEPTVAIASGVTEGERENQGSVASIDDLRDRWSRMTDVHQFFGMLKTLKLSRREAVRMVGQDYAWLLA
;
A
#
# COMPACT_ATOMS: atom_id res chain seq x y z
N ALA A 1 -2.88 -12.69 4.97
CA ALA A 1 -3.61 -11.87 3.99
C ALA A 1 -4.96 -12.50 3.79
N HIS A 2 -6.02 -11.69 3.79
CA HIS A 2 -7.40 -12.15 3.92
C HIS A 2 -8.32 -11.36 2.99
N GLY A 3 -9.41 -11.97 2.54
CA GLY A 3 -10.39 -11.36 1.66
C GLY A 3 -11.81 -11.66 2.13
N PHE A 4 -12.69 -10.66 2.13
CA PHE A 4 -14.05 -10.77 2.63
C PHE A 4 -15.07 -10.16 1.66
N ALA A 5 -16.16 -10.89 1.42
CA ALA A 5 -17.37 -10.35 0.82
C ALA A 5 -18.27 -9.81 1.94
N VAL A 6 -18.58 -8.51 1.89
CA VAL A 6 -19.30 -7.83 2.97
C VAL A 6 -20.60 -7.26 2.44
N GLU A 7 -21.70 -7.57 3.13
CA GLU A 7 -22.99 -6.92 2.99
C GLU A 7 -23.27 -6.04 4.22
N LYS A 8 -23.60 -4.76 3.99
CA LYS A 8 -23.98 -3.82 5.05
C LYS A 8 -25.30 -3.15 4.68
N ARG A 9 -26.22 -3.09 5.63
CA ARG A 9 -27.42 -2.24 5.52
C ARG A 9 -27.12 -0.87 6.12
N ASP A 10 -27.32 0.18 5.34
CA ASP A 10 -27.08 1.57 5.73
C ASP A 10 -28.29 2.42 5.31
N GLY A 11 -29.06 2.92 6.28
CA GLY A 11 -30.25 3.73 6.00
C GLY A 11 -31.33 3.08 5.13
N GLY A 12 -31.36 1.74 5.02
CA GLY A 12 -32.26 0.99 4.14
C GLY A 12 -31.65 0.56 2.81
N GLU A 13 -30.49 1.11 2.42
CA GLU A 13 -29.73 0.64 1.26
C GLU A 13 -28.82 -0.54 1.63
N LEU A 14 -28.84 -1.58 0.80
CA LEU A 14 -27.94 -2.73 0.92
C LEU A 14 -26.67 -2.49 0.10
N ARG A 15 -25.55 -2.29 0.78
CA ARG A 15 -24.23 -2.09 0.16
C ARG A 15 -23.42 -3.38 0.19
N ARG A 16 -22.74 -3.63 -0.92
CA ARG A 16 -21.87 -4.81 -1.14
C ARG A 16 -20.44 -4.37 -1.42
N SER A 17 -19.48 -5.10 -0.88
CA SER A 17 -18.07 -4.86 -1.16
C SER A 17 -17.22 -6.11 -1.05
N LEU A 18 -16.13 -6.14 -1.81
CA LEU A 18 -15.00 -7.05 -1.57
C LEU A 18 -13.90 -6.25 -0.87
N GLN A 19 -13.43 -6.74 0.27
CA GLN A 19 -12.42 -6.05 1.08
C GLN A 19 -11.22 -6.97 1.31
N PHE A 20 -10.02 -6.42 1.10
CA PHE A 20 -8.76 -7.16 1.15
C PHE A 20 -7.84 -6.57 2.21
N PHE A 21 -7.25 -7.46 3.01
CA PHE A 21 -6.38 -7.12 4.13
C PHE A 21 -5.06 -7.87 4.00
N ASP A 22 -3.96 -7.24 4.42
CA ASP A 22 -2.65 -7.87 4.39
C ASP A 22 -2.47 -8.91 5.53
N ALA A 23 -1.24 -9.37 5.75
CA ALA A 23 -0.95 -10.33 6.81
C ALA A 23 -1.01 -9.73 8.22
N ALA A 24 -0.79 -8.42 8.37
CA ALA A 24 -0.90 -7.70 9.64
C ALA A 24 -2.35 -7.31 9.97
N GLY A 25 -3.27 -7.47 9.01
CA GLY A 25 -4.67 -7.10 9.16
C GLY A 25 -4.97 -5.67 8.68
N GLU A 26 -4.03 -5.00 8.03
CA GLU A 26 -4.24 -3.66 7.48
C GLU A 26 -5.03 -3.73 6.17
N ALA A 27 -5.91 -2.75 5.96
CA ALA A 27 -6.74 -2.69 4.76
C ALA A 27 -5.91 -2.27 3.55
N VAL A 28 -5.80 -3.14 2.55
CA VAL A 28 -5.01 -2.90 1.32
C VAL A 28 -5.89 -2.36 0.21
N HIS A 29 -7.07 -2.96 0.00
CA HIS A 29 -7.95 -2.57 -1.09
C HIS A 29 -9.41 -2.88 -0.81
N LYS A 30 -10.32 -2.08 -1.38
CA LYS A 30 -11.76 -2.28 -1.28
C LYS A 30 -12.44 -1.99 -2.61
N VAL A 31 -13.27 -2.92 -3.07
CA VAL A 31 -14.11 -2.77 -4.25
C VAL A 31 -15.55 -2.67 -3.78
N HIS A 32 -16.18 -1.51 -3.98
CA HIS A 32 -17.57 -1.29 -3.64
C HIS A 32 -18.45 -1.42 -4.88
N LEU A 33 -19.53 -2.19 -4.75
CA LEU A 33 -20.56 -2.24 -5.78
C LEU A 33 -21.30 -0.89 -5.80
N ARG A 34 -21.63 -0.45 -7.01
CA ARG A 34 -22.45 0.72 -7.31
C ARG A 34 -23.73 0.27 -8.00
N PRO A 35 -24.74 1.14 -8.16
CA PRO A 35 -25.99 0.76 -8.82
C PRO A 35 -25.83 0.16 -10.23
N ALA A 36 -24.82 0.58 -10.99
CA ALA A 36 -24.52 0.05 -12.33
C ALA A 36 -23.65 -1.24 -12.31
N SER A 37 -23.23 -1.73 -11.15
CA SER A 37 -22.44 -2.95 -11.04
C SER A 37 -23.29 -4.18 -11.36
N ASN A 38 -22.66 -5.19 -11.96
CA ASN A 38 -23.32 -6.48 -12.21
C ASN A 38 -23.39 -7.32 -10.92
N LEU A 39 -24.56 -7.34 -10.29
CA LEU A 39 -24.79 -8.09 -9.06
C LEU A 39 -24.63 -9.61 -9.24
N TYR A 40 -25.09 -10.15 -10.36
CA TYR A 40 -24.97 -11.58 -10.64
C TYR A 40 -23.51 -12.02 -10.74
N ALA A 41 -22.67 -11.23 -11.43
CA ALA A 41 -21.24 -11.50 -11.52
C ALA A 41 -20.55 -11.45 -10.14
N TYR A 42 -20.92 -10.49 -9.29
CA TYR A 42 -20.45 -10.44 -7.91
C TYR A 42 -20.84 -11.70 -7.12
N GLN A 43 -22.11 -12.10 -7.15
CA GLN A 43 -22.58 -13.29 -6.42
C GLN A 43 -21.88 -14.56 -6.89
N LYS A 44 -21.70 -14.72 -8.21
CA LYS A 44 -20.94 -15.83 -8.79
C LYS A 44 -19.48 -15.83 -8.34
N LEU A 45 -18.84 -14.66 -8.28
CA LEU A 45 -17.47 -14.53 -7.81
C LEU A 45 -17.34 -14.91 -6.33
N VAL A 46 -18.27 -14.44 -5.48
CA VAL A 46 -18.30 -14.77 -4.05
C VAL A 46 -18.45 -16.27 -3.86
N ALA A 47 -19.43 -16.89 -4.50
CA ALA A 47 -19.66 -18.34 -4.40
C ALA A 47 -18.45 -19.17 -4.88
N ASN A 48 -17.74 -18.70 -5.91
CA ASN A 48 -16.56 -19.41 -6.43
C ASN A 48 -15.31 -19.28 -5.54
N LEU A 49 -15.20 -18.22 -4.75
CA LEU A 49 -14.02 -17.91 -3.92
C LEU A 49 -14.28 -18.08 -2.43
N GLU A 50 -15.46 -18.57 -2.06
CA GLU A 50 -15.84 -18.80 -0.66
C GLU A 50 -14.90 -19.83 -0.02
N SER A 51 -14.29 -19.43 1.10
CA SER A 51 -13.45 -20.32 1.90
C SER A 51 -14.31 -21.35 2.62
N SER A 52 -13.85 -22.60 2.74
CA SER A 52 -14.48 -23.59 3.60
C SER A 52 -14.40 -23.23 5.09
N ASN A 53 -13.40 -22.43 5.48
CA ASN A 53 -13.30 -21.85 6.81
C ASN A 53 -14.01 -20.48 6.82
N GLN A 54 -15.11 -20.38 7.57
CA GLN A 54 -15.94 -19.17 7.77
C GLN A 54 -15.90 -18.68 9.22
N GLU A 55 -14.84 -19.00 9.97
CA GLU A 55 -14.68 -18.48 11.34
C GLU A 55 -14.67 -16.94 11.36
N PRO A 56 -15.27 -16.33 12.39
CA PRO A 56 -15.35 -14.86 12.49
C PRO A 56 -14.02 -14.22 12.93
N THR A 57 -12.97 -15.01 13.11
CA THR A 57 -11.64 -14.56 13.53
C THR A 57 -10.59 -15.00 12.54
N VAL A 58 -9.55 -14.18 12.38
CA VAL A 58 -8.39 -14.48 11.55
C VAL A 58 -7.10 -14.31 12.34
N ALA A 59 -6.15 -15.20 12.10
CA ALA A 59 -4.79 -14.99 12.57
C ALA A 59 -4.12 -13.88 11.76
N ILE A 60 -3.48 -12.95 12.46
CA ILE A 60 -2.65 -11.89 11.89
C ILE A 60 -1.20 -12.08 12.32
N ALA A 61 -0.26 -11.73 11.45
CA ALA A 61 1.15 -11.67 11.79
C ALA A 61 1.44 -10.36 12.54
N SER A 62 2.37 -10.40 13.50
CA SER A 62 2.91 -9.18 14.09
C SER A 62 3.58 -8.35 13.00
N GLY A 63 3.05 -7.14 12.75
CA GLY A 63 3.58 -6.24 11.73
C GLY A 63 5.04 -5.87 12.03
N VAL A 64 5.90 -5.92 11.03
CA VAL A 64 7.17 -5.19 11.07
C VAL A 64 6.80 -3.74 10.85
N THR A 65 6.92 -2.89 11.87
CA THR A 65 6.66 -1.47 11.68
C THR A 65 7.68 -0.96 10.65
N GLU A 66 7.23 -0.35 9.56
CA GLU A 66 8.14 0.20 8.53
C GLU A 66 9.14 1.22 9.13
N GLY A 67 8.84 1.76 10.32
CA GLY A 67 9.71 2.60 11.11
C GLY A 67 10.95 1.91 11.71
N GLU A 68 11.01 0.58 11.81
CA GLU A 68 12.18 -0.11 12.37
C GLU A 68 13.38 -0.16 11.41
N ARG A 69 13.21 0.27 10.14
CA ARG A 69 14.33 0.51 9.22
C ARG A 69 14.77 1.98 9.15
N GLU A 70 14.18 2.87 9.94
CA GLU A 70 14.69 4.24 10.14
C GLU A 70 15.79 4.22 11.21
N ASN A 71 16.94 3.60 10.93
CA ASN A 71 18.26 3.98 11.48
C ASN A 71 19.31 2.92 11.18
N GLN A 72 19.99 3.08 10.05
CA GLN A 72 21.43 2.84 10.00
C GLN A 72 21.98 4.07 9.28
N GLY A 73 22.65 4.94 10.03
CA GLY A 73 23.05 6.29 9.60
C GLY A 73 23.52 6.37 8.13
N SER A 74 23.05 7.41 7.45
CA SER A 74 23.39 7.68 6.05
C SER A 74 24.90 7.62 5.81
N VAL A 75 25.32 6.74 4.91
CA VAL A 75 26.69 6.72 4.34
C VAL A 75 26.75 7.53 3.04
N ALA A 76 25.60 7.84 2.43
CA ALA A 76 25.52 8.49 1.14
C ALA A 76 25.75 10.01 1.22
N SER A 77 26.58 10.53 0.33
CA SER A 77 26.76 11.98 0.14
C SER A 77 25.60 12.59 -0.65
N ILE A 78 25.40 13.91 -0.53
CA ILE A 78 24.45 14.66 -1.36
C ILE A 78 24.78 14.54 -2.85
N ASP A 79 26.07 14.47 -3.20
CA ASP A 79 26.53 14.37 -4.58
C ASP A 79 26.17 13.02 -5.20
N ASP A 80 26.34 11.93 -4.45
CA ASP A 80 25.94 10.58 -4.89
C ASP A 80 24.43 10.46 -5.10
N LEU A 81 23.65 11.09 -4.23
CA LEU A 81 22.19 11.16 -4.37
C LEU A 81 21.81 11.92 -5.64
N ARG A 82 22.41 13.09 -5.87
CA ARG A 82 22.10 13.95 -7.02
C ARG A 82 22.54 13.33 -8.35
N ASP A 83 23.73 12.71 -8.42
CA ASP A 83 24.18 12.00 -9.63
C ASP A 83 23.17 10.90 -10.02
N ARG A 84 22.84 10.03 -9.08
CA ARG A 84 21.90 8.92 -9.34
C ARG A 84 20.50 9.41 -9.67
N TRP A 85 19.99 10.41 -8.95
CA TRP A 85 18.65 10.95 -9.20
C TRP A 85 18.57 11.58 -10.58
N SER A 86 19.58 12.38 -10.97
CA SER A 86 19.62 13.06 -12.28
C SER A 86 19.63 12.10 -13.47
N ARG A 87 20.15 10.88 -13.28
CA ARG A 87 20.24 9.84 -14.31
C ARG A 87 19.02 8.94 -14.36
N MET A 88 18.05 9.13 -13.47
CA MET A 88 16.81 8.37 -13.52
C MET A 88 16.03 8.72 -14.78
N THR A 89 15.66 7.68 -15.51
CA THR A 89 14.82 7.75 -16.72
C THR A 89 13.42 7.23 -16.47
N ASP A 90 13.21 6.58 -15.32
CA ASP A 90 11.94 5.98 -14.95
C ASP A 90 11.71 6.12 -13.43
N VAL A 91 10.49 6.48 -13.03
CA VAL A 91 10.14 6.73 -11.61
C VAL A 91 10.29 5.49 -10.72
N HIS A 92 10.21 4.28 -11.26
CA HIS A 92 10.38 3.02 -10.53
C HIS A 92 11.85 2.79 -10.14
N GLN A 93 12.80 3.49 -10.75
CA GLN A 93 14.22 3.45 -10.37
C GLN A 93 14.47 4.09 -9.00
N PHE A 94 13.57 4.99 -8.56
CA PHE A 94 13.71 5.73 -7.31
C PHE A 94 13.80 4.83 -6.08
N PHE A 95 12.98 3.78 -6.00
CA PHE A 95 13.02 2.85 -4.87
C PHE A 95 14.34 2.09 -4.78
N GLY A 96 14.85 1.63 -5.93
CA GLY A 96 16.16 0.97 -6.01
C GLY A 96 17.29 1.90 -5.57
N MET A 97 17.27 3.15 -6.04
CA MET A 97 18.23 4.18 -5.65
C MET A 97 18.24 4.43 -4.13
N LEU A 98 17.07 4.61 -3.51
CA LEU A 98 16.95 4.81 -2.06
C LEU A 98 17.55 3.63 -1.27
N LYS A 99 17.27 2.40 -1.71
CA LYS A 99 17.82 1.19 -1.09
C LYS A 99 19.34 1.11 -1.20
N THR A 100 19.92 1.46 -2.36
CA THR A 100 21.37 1.51 -2.55
C THR A 100 22.02 2.55 -1.64
N LEU A 101 21.41 3.73 -1.51
CA LEU A 101 21.91 4.82 -0.69
C LEU A 101 21.59 4.67 0.81
N LYS A 102 20.81 3.64 1.18
CA LYS A 102 20.28 3.44 2.53
C LYS A 102 19.57 4.68 3.08
N LEU A 103 18.86 5.40 2.21
CA LEU A 103 18.09 6.57 2.57
C LEU A 103 16.61 6.22 2.61
N SER A 104 15.89 6.75 3.61
CA SER A 104 14.44 6.83 3.51
C SER A 104 14.04 7.83 2.40
N ARG A 105 12.81 7.69 1.90
CA ARG A 105 12.25 8.65 0.93
C ARG A 105 12.29 10.08 1.48
N ARG A 106 11.98 10.26 2.77
CA ARG A 106 11.90 11.59 3.39
C ARG A 106 13.27 12.24 3.55
N GLU A 107 14.30 11.47 3.92
CA GLU A 107 15.69 11.96 3.96
C GLU A 107 16.17 12.39 2.58
N ALA A 108 16.00 11.52 1.57
CA ALA A 108 16.42 11.83 0.20
C ALA A 108 15.77 13.11 -0.34
N VAL A 109 14.45 13.29 -0.14
CA VAL A 109 13.72 14.48 -0.58
C VAL A 109 14.19 15.75 0.15
N ARG A 110 14.60 15.66 1.42
CA ARG A 110 15.16 16.81 2.17
C ARG A 110 16.58 17.14 1.76
N MET A 111 17.36 16.14 1.38
CA MET A 111 18.79 16.28 1.04
C MET A 111 19.01 16.72 -0.41
N VAL A 112 18.16 16.28 -1.36
CA VAL A 112 18.46 16.37 -2.79
C VAL A 112 18.61 17.81 -3.30
N GLY A 113 17.97 18.80 -2.67
CA GLY A 113 18.02 20.20 -3.09
C GLY A 113 16.72 20.68 -3.77
N GLN A 114 16.51 22.00 -3.75
CA GLN A 114 15.23 22.63 -4.11
C GLN A 114 14.86 22.54 -5.59
N ASP A 115 15.84 22.30 -6.46
CA ASP A 115 15.64 22.06 -7.90
C ASP A 115 15.00 20.69 -8.20
N TYR A 116 15.09 19.73 -7.26
CA TYR A 116 14.42 18.44 -7.35
C TYR A 116 13.19 18.34 -6.46
N ALA A 117 13.25 18.90 -5.25
CA ALA A 117 12.12 18.89 -4.32
C ALA A 117 12.16 20.07 -3.35
N TRP A 118 10.99 20.69 -3.12
CA TRP A 118 10.82 21.79 -2.18
C TRP A 118 9.69 21.51 -1.20
N LEU A 119 9.77 22.09 -0.01
CA LEU A 119 8.71 21.99 1.00
C LEU A 119 7.54 22.91 0.62
N LEU A 120 6.33 22.38 0.63
CA LEU A 120 5.11 23.19 0.47
C LEU A 120 4.68 23.74 1.84
N ALA A 121 4.19 24.98 1.84
CA ALA A 121 3.66 25.68 3.01
C ALA A 121 2.29 25.15 3.42
#